data_AF-A0A7Z9MQZ8-F1
#
_entry.id   AF-A0A7Z9MQZ8-F1
#
_cell.length_a   1.000
_cell.length_b   1.000
_cell.length_c   1.000
_cell.angle_alpha   90.00
_cell.angle_beta   90.00
_cell.angle_gamma   90.00
#
_symmetry.space_group_name_H-M   'P 1'
#
loop_
_entity.id
_entity.type
_entity.pdbx_description
1 polymer ?
#
loop_
_entity_poly.entity_id
_entity_poly.type
_entity_poly.pdbx_seq_one_letter_code
_entity_poly.pdbx_strand_id
1 'polypeptide(L)'
;MAKASLYKYVLALGDDALILGQRLSQWAYKGPFLEEDIALSNISLDMFGRANLLLEYAATLKGNGTTSDELAFKRNEREFSNHIICEQPNGNFADT
;
A
#
# COMPACT_ATOMS: atom_id res chain seq x y z
N MET A 1 9.97 24.07 -2.15
CA MET A 1 9.66 23.42 -0.86
C MET A 1 8.31 22.70 -0.89
N ALA A 2 7.19 23.37 -1.16
CA ALA A 2 5.85 22.77 -1.12
C ALA A 2 5.67 21.49 -1.97
N LYS A 3 6.17 21.48 -3.22
CA LYS A 3 6.06 20.30 -4.12
C LYS A 3 6.78 19.06 -3.57
N ALA A 4 7.94 19.24 -2.95
CA ALA A 4 8.71 18.14 -2.38
C ALA A 4 8.05 17.57 -1.12
N SER A 5 7.49 18.44 -0.26
CA SER A 5 6.71 18.00 0.90
C SER A 5 5.42 17.28 0.48
N LEU A 6 4.72 17.80 -0.54
CA LEU A 6 3.55 17.15 -1.11
C LEU A 6 3.87 15.78 -1.69
N TYR A 7 4.95 15.66 -2.47
CA TYR A 7 5.42 14.38 -3.00
C TYR A 7 5.64 13.35 -1.89
N LYS A 8 6.39 13.72 -0.84
CA LYS A 8 6.66 12.81 0.28
C LYS A 8 5.37 12.39 1.00
N TYR A 9 4.44 13.33 1.19
CA TYR A 9 3.17 13.05 1.85
C TYR A 9 2.30 12.08 1.04
N VAL A 10 2.15 12.33 -0.26
CA VAL A 10 1.37 11.45 -1.15
C VAL A 10 2.03 10.08 -1.27
N LEU A 11 3.37 10.02 -1.37
CA LEU A 11 4.12 8.77 -1.41
C LEU A 11 3.86 7.94 -0.14
N ALA A 12 3.93 8.54 1.05
CA ALA A 12 3.67 7.85 2.31
C ALA A 12 2.25 7.27 2.37
N LEU A 13 1.23 8.02 1.92
CA LEU A 13 -0.14 7.51 1.85
C LEU A 13 -0.29 6.36 0.84
N GLY A 14 0.44 6.40 -0.27
CA GLY A 14 0.48 5.32 -1.25
C GLY A 14 1.17 4.07 -0.69
N ASP A 15 2.26 4.26 0.04
CA ASP A 15 3.01 3.19 0.71
C ASP A 15 2.17 2.49 1.77
N ASP A 16 1.46 3.25 2.61
CA ASP A 16 0.52 2.71 3.60
C ASP A 16 -0.49 1.76 2.95
N ALA A 17 -1.14 2.23 1.88
CA ALA A 17 -2.15 1.47 1.15
C ALA A 17 -1.53 0.24 0.46
N LEU A 18 -0.35 0.38 -0.16
CA LEU A 18 0.31 -0.71 -0.85
C LEU A 18 0.71 -1.85 0.11
N ILE A 19 1.34 -1.49 1.23
CA ILE A 19 1.82 -2.47 2.21
C ILE A 19 0.66 -3.12 2.95
N LEU A 20 -0.35 -2.36 3.35
CA LEU A 20 -1.54 -2.93 3.98
C LEU A 20 -2.33 -3.82 3.01
N GLY A 21 -2.48 -3.40 1.75
CA GLY A 21 -3.07 -4.24 0.70
C GLY A 21 -2.35 -5.58 0.55
N GLN A 22 -1.01 -5.56 0.62
CA GLN A 22 -0.18 -6.76 0.60
C GLN A 22 -0.32 -7.62 1.86
N ARG A 23 -0.52 -7.04 3.04
CA ARG A 23 -0.82 -7.79 4.27
C ARG A 23 -2.16 -8.50 4.17
N LEU A 24 -3.20 -7.79 3.74
CA LEU A 24 -4.53 -8.37 3.60
C LEU A 24 -4.59 -9.45 2.50
N SER A 25 -3.85 -9.31 1.40
CA SER A 25 -3.82 -10.33 0.34
C SER A 25 -3.25 -11.67 0.82
N GLN A 26 -2.42 -11.68 1.86
CA GLN A 26 -1.87 -12.91 2.45
C GLN A 26 -2.95 -13.75 3.18
N TRP A 27 -4.12 -13.16 3.48
CA TRP A 27 -5.26 -13.84 4.05
C TRP A 27 -6.13 -14.58 3.05
N ALA A 28 -5.93 -14.37 1.73
CA ALA A 28 -6.68 -15.11 0.71
C ALA A 28 -6.64 -16.61 1.04
N TYR A 29 -7.79 -17.28 0.99
CA TYR A 29 -8.03 -18.68 1.38
C TYR A 29 -7.91 -19.02 2.87
N LYS A 30 -7.42 -18.11 3.72
CA LYS A 30 -7.12 -18.37 5.14
C LYS A 30 -8.16 -17.80 6.10
N GLY A 31 -9.14 -17.04 5.60
CA GLY A 31 -10.22 -16.48 6.42
C GLY A 31 -10.95 -17.56 7.24
N PRO A 32 -11.46 -17.24 8.43
CA PRO A 32 -12.15 -18.20 9.30
C PRO A 32 -13.42 -18.77 8.64
N PHE A 33 -14.16 -17.92 7.90
CA PHE A 33 -15.23 -18.33 6.99
C PHE A 33 -15.05 -17.64 5.63
N LEU A 34 -15.88 -18.05 4.67
CA LEU A 34 -15.82 -17.57 3.29
C LEU A 34 -16.13 -16.07 3.22
N GLU A 35 -17.05 -15.60 4.06
CA GLU A 35 -17.49 -14.21 4.14
C GLU A 35 -16.34 -13.29 4.53
N GLU A 36 -15.57 -13.63 5.57
CA GLU A 36 -14.40 -12.85 5.98
C GLU A 36 -13.27 -12.93 4.93
N ASP A 37 -13.06 -14.08 4.28
CA ASP A 37 -12.06 -14.19 3.21
C ASP A 37 -12.38 -13.25 2.03
N ILE A 38 -13.65 -13.22 1.62
CA ILE A 38 -14.13 -12.29 0.58
C ILE A 38 -14.02 -10.84 1.07
N ALA A 39 -14.38 -10.57 2.32
CA ALA A 39 -14.29 -9.22 2.88
C ALA A 39 -12.84 -8.70 2.91
N LEU A 40 -11.90 -9.49 3.41
CA LEU A 40 -10.47 -9.13 3.44
C LEU A 40 -9.90 -8.98 2.03
N SER A 41 -10.29 -9.85 1.09
CA SER A 41 -9.88 -9.75 -0.31
C SER A 41 -10.41 -8.47 -0.97
N ASN A 42 -11.64 -8.06 -0.67
CA ASN A 42 -12.21 -6.80 -1.17
C ASN A 42 -11.49 -5.59 -0.60
N ILE A 43 -11.21 -5.58 0.71
CA ILE A 43 -10.45 -4.49 1.34
C ILE A 43 -9.03 -4.42 0.75
N SER A 44 -8.37 -5.57 0.55
CA SER A 44 -7.06 -5.65 -0.12
C SER A 44 -7.10 -5.02 -1.52
N LEU A 45 -8.13 -5.34 -2.31
CA LEU A 45 -8.32 -4.78 -3.65
C LEU A 45 -8.53 -3.25 -3.61
N ASP A 46 -9.35 -2.74 -2.70
CA ASP A 46 -9.57 -1.30 -2.51
C ASP A 46 -8.26 -0.60 -2.11
N MET A 47 -7.46 -1.21 -1.24
CA MET A 47 -6.15 -0.69 -0.84
C MET A 47 -5.19 -0.63 -2.03
N PHE A 48 -5.15 -1.66 -2.89
CA PHE A 48 -4.35 -1.60 -4.12
C PHE A 48 -4.85 -0.54 -5.10
N GLY A 49 -6.16 -0.35 -5.23
CA GLY A 49 -6.73 0.73 -6.03
C GLY A 49 -6.31 2.11 -5.51
N ARG A 50 -6.35 2.31 -4.18
CA ARG A 50 -5.88 3.53 -3.52
C ARG A 50 -4.38 3.73 -3.69
N ALA A 51 -3.58 2.66 -3.55
CA ALA A 51 -2.14 2.71 -3.75
C ALA A 51 -1.81 3.14 -5.18
N ASN A 52 -2.46 2.55 -6.18
CA ASN A 52 -2.22 2.91 -7.58
C ASN A 52 -2.53 4.39 -7.84
N LEU A 53 -3.70 4.86 -7.42
CA LEU A 53 -4.10 6.26 -7.56
C LEU A 53 -3.07 7.24 -6.94
N LEU A 54 -2.62 6.94 -5.73
CA LEU A 54 -1.68 7.80 -4.99
C LEU A 54 -0.27 7.73 -5.58
N LEU A 55 0.21 6.55 -5.96
CA LEU A 55 1.53 6.38 -6.54
C LEU A 55 1.61 6.96 -7.96
N GLU A 56 0.56 6.89 -8.75
CA GLU A 56 0.46 7.62 -10.02
C GLU A 56 0.59 9.12 -9.78
N TYR A 57 -0.14 9.67 -8.81
CA TYR A 57 -0.02 11.09 -8.48
C TYR A 57 1.38 11.45 -7.97
N ALA A 58 1.97 10.65 -7.08
CA ALA A 58 3.34 10.82 -6.62
C ALA A 58 4.35 10.81 -7.78
N ALA A 59 4.15 9.92 -8.76
CA ALA A 59 4.98 9.86 -9.96
C ALA A 59 4.89 11.15 -10.79
N THR A 60 3.67 11.73 -10.97
CA THR A 60 3.53 13.04 -11.64
C THR A 60 4.22 14.17 -10.90
N LEU A 61 4.24 14.12 -9.55
CA LEU A 61 4.92 15.12 -8.72
C LEU A 61 6.45 14.98 -8.81
N LYS A 62 6.97 13.75 -8.83
CA LYS A 62 8.40 13.48 -8.98
C LYS A 62 8.93 13.89 -10.36
N GLY A 63 8.15 13.64 -11.41
CA GLY A 63 8.50 13.95 -12.80
C GLY A 63 9.52 12.97 -13.39
N ASN A 64 10.27 13.42 -14.40
CA ASN A 64 11.35 12.67 -15.06
C ASN A 64 10.95 11.30 -15.66
N GLY A 65 9.67 11.13 -16.03
CA GLY A 65 9.17 9.87 -16.57
C GLY A 65 9.06 8.73 -15.56
N THR A 66 9.15 9.02 -14.25
CA THR A 66 8.86 8.01 -13.22
C THR A 66 7.42 7.51 -13.35
N THR A 67 7.20 6.21 -13.13
CA THR A 67 5.87 5.59 -13.11
C THR A 67 5.48 5.11 -11.71
N SER A 68 4.20 4.82 -11.50
CA SER A 68 3.70 4.21 -10.26
C SER A 68 4.39 2.87 -9.98
N ASP A 69 4.60 2.03 -11.00
CA ASP A 69 5.30 0.74 -10.88
C ASP A 69 6.75 0.90 -10.38
N GLU A 70 7.46 1.93 -10.85
CA GLU A 70 8.82 2.18 -10.34
C GLU A 70 8.81 2.55 -8.87
N LEU A 71 7.82 3.32 -8.43
CA LEU A 71 7.64 3.62 -7.01
C LEU A 71 7.22 2.37 -6.23
N ALA A 72 6.36 1.50 -6.75
CA ALA A 72 5.90 0.31 -6.04
C ALA A 72 7.00 -0.77 -5.92
N PHE A 73 7.77 -1.00 -6.99
CA PHE A 73 8.59 -2.22 -7.11
C PHE A 73 10.10 -1.99 -7.16
N LYS A 74 10.58 -0.77 -7.47
CA LYS A 74 12.02 -0.51 -7.62
C LYS A 74 12.66 0.23 -6.44
N ARG A 75 11.89 0.49 -5.38
CA ARG A 75 12.39 1.07 -4.12
C ARG A 75 12.80 -0.01 -3.13
N ASN A 76 13.87 0.24 -2.38
CA ASN A 76 14.25 -0.60 -1.24
C ASN A 76 13.48 -0.21 0.03
N GLU A 77 13.62 -1.00 1.09
CA GLU A 77 12.91 -0.83 2.36
C GLU A 77 13.17 0.53 3.03
N ARG A 78 14.33 1.15 2.82
CA ARG A 78 14.66 2.47 3.40
C ARG A 78 14.03 3.63 2.63
N GLU A 79 13.56 3.36 1.42
CA GLU A 79 12.86 4.33 0.56
C GLU A 79 11.33 4.23 0.69
N PHE A 80 10.83 3.20 1.39
CA PHE A 80 9.44 3.11 1.80
C PHE A 80 9.17 3.99 3.02
N SER A 81 7.98 4.58 3.02
CA SER A 81 7.56 5.57 4.02
C SER A 81 6.19 5.25 4.64
N ASN A 82 5.76 3.98 4.56
CA ASN A 82 4.58 3.51 5.26
C ASN A 82 4.77 3.61 6.78
N HIS A 83 3.66 3.68 7.51
CA HIS A 83 3.64 3.52 8.94
C HIS A 83 4.00 2.08 9.32
N ILE A 84 4.71 1.93 10.43
CA ILE A 84 5.14 0.62 10.96
C ILE A 84 3.94 -0.30 11.27
N ILE A 85 2.77 0.28 11.57
CA ILE A 85 1.55 -0.50 11.81
C ILE A 85 1.10 -1.27 10.55
N CYS A 86 1.32 -0.73 9.35
CA CYS A 86 0.88 -1.35 8.11
C CYS A 86 1.72 -2.58 7.73
N GLU A 87 2.97 -2.64 8.20
CA GLU A 87 3.89 -3.74 7.90
C GLU A 87 3.92 -4.83 8.97
N GLN A 88 3.12 -4.73 10.04
CA GLN A 88 3.08 -5.79 11.05
C GLN A 88 2.64 -7.13 10.43
N PRO A 89 3.18 -8.26 10.89
CA PRO A 89 2.68 -9.57 10.49
C PRO A 89 1.21 -9.73 10.90
N ASN A 90 0.40 -10.37 10.06
CA ASN A 90 -1.04 -10.55 10.30
C ASN A 90 -1.37 -11.32 11.59
N GLY A 91 -0.51 -12.26 12.03
CA GLY A 91 -0.77 -13.06 13.22
C GLY A 91 -2.03 -13.92 13.08
N ASN A 92 -2.89 -13.88 14.09
CA ASN A 92 -4.22 -14.50 14.07
C ASN A 92 -5.29 -13.50 13.60
N PHE A 93 -6.53 -13.95 13.36
CA PHE A 93 -7.60 -13.08 12.84
C PHE A 93 -7.94 -11.88 13.74
N ALA A 94 -7.68 -11.97 15.05
CA ALA A 94 -7.87 -10.84 15.98
C ALA A 94 -6.71 -9.82 15.97
N ASP A 95 -5.53 -10.21 15.47
CA ASP A 95 -4.38 -9.31 15.33
C ASP A 95 -4.45 -8.51 14.01
N THR A 96 -5.13 -9.07 13.00
CA THR A 96 -5.36 -8.48 11.67
C THR A 96 -6.47 -7.44 11.71
#